data_AF-A0A6I5WD21-F1
#
_entry.id   AF-A0A6I5WD21-F1
#
_cell.length_a   1.000
_cell.length_b   1.000
_cell.length_c   1.000
_cell.angle_alpha   90.00
_cell.angle_beta   90.00
_cell.angle_gamma   90.00
#
_symmetry.space_group_name_H-M   'P 1'
#
loop_
_entity.id
_entity.type
_entity.pdbx_description
1 polymer ?
#
loop_
_entity_poly.entity_id
_entity_poly.type
_entity_poly.pdbx_seq_one_letter_code
_entity_poly.pdbx_strand_id
1 'polypeptide(L)'
;MTPEATGVRLECDGPIATVTLCRPDVLNAQTPAMWRAMSDFSRDLPGDVRVVVVRGEGRAFSAGLDLSVAGATGPGSFAELSTLPEQECADRIAEFQAGFTWLHRPDLISVAAVQGHAIGAGFQLALACDLRVLAEDVKLSMAEVTLGLVPDLAGTKRLVELVGYSRALEICATGRRMDAAEAERIGLATLVVPTAELDGAVRDLTAGLLAGNRDAVVEIKALLAGAAGRSHADQQRAEREAQTRRLRDLAGRGE
;
A
#
# COMPACT_ATOMS: atom_id res chain seq x y z
N MET A 1 -1.87 -18.00 -10.76
CA MET A 1 -2.74 -18.77 -9.83
C MET A 1 -4.14 -18.18 -9.91
N THR A 2 -5.22 -18.95 -9.68
CA THR A 2 -6.59 -18.38 -9.74
C THR A 2 -6.87 -17.51 -8.50
N PRO A 3 -7.77 -16.51 -8.60
CA PRO A 3 -8.18 -15.72 -7.44
C PRO A 3 -8.70 -16.54 -6.26
N GLU A 4 -9.38 -17.67 -6.49
CA GLU A 4 -9.84 -18.52 -5.39
C GLU A 4 -8.67 -19.15 -4.61
N ALA A 5 -7.54 -19.40 -5.27
CA ALA A 5 -6.37 -20.03 -4.66
C ALA A 5 -5.53 -19.04 -3.83
N THR A 6 -5.49 -17.76 -4.21
CA THR A 6 -4.65 -16.73 -3.56
C THR A 6 -5.45 -15.77 -2.68
N GLY A 7 -6.76 -15.66 -2.91
CA GLY A 7 -7.63 -14.70 -2.24
C GLY A 7 -7.42 -13.26 -2.67
N VAL A 8 -6.76 -13.03 -3.80
CA VAL A 8 -6.53 -11.70 -4.38
C VAL A 8 -6.58 -11.76 -5.90
N ARG A 9 -7.14 -10.72 -6.53
CA ARG A 9 -7.16 -10.55 -7.99
C ARG A 9 -6.68 -9.17 -8.42
N LEU A 10 -6.27 -9.12 -9.69
CA LEU A 10 -5.92 -7.91 -10.41
C LEU A 10 -6.84 -7.77 -11.63
N GLU A 11 -7.48 -6.62 -11.80
CA GLU A 11 -8.32 -6.28 -12.95
C GLU A 11 -7.84 -4.96 -13.54
N CYS A 12 -7.68 -4.87 -14.86
CA CYS A 12 -7.25 -3.63 -15.54
C CYS A 12 -8.38 -3.09 -16.42
N ASP A 13 -8.67 -1.80 -16.28
CA ASP A 13 -9.60 -1.05 -17.12
C ASP A 13 -8.90 0.24 -17.58
N GLY A 14 -8.38 0.19 -18.81
CA GLY A 14 -7.52 1.23 -19.37
C GLY A 14 -6.36 1.58 -18.43
N PRO A 15 -6.20 2.86 -18.03
CA PRO A 15 -5.05 3.29 -17.22
C PRO A 15 -5.20 2.98 -15.72
N ILE A 16 -6.27 2.30 -15.30
CA ILE A 16 -6.53 1.93 -13.90
C ILE A 16 -6.40 0.42 -13.74
N ALA A 17 -5.55 0.00 -12.80
CA ALA A 17 -5.54 -1.37 -12.30
C ALA A 17 -6.16 -1.42 -10.90
N THR A 18 -6.97 -2.44 -10.64
CA THR A 18 -7.63 -2.66 -9.35
C THR A 18 -7.17 -3.97 -8.75
N VAL A 19 -6.48 -3.90 -7.60
CA VAL A 19 -6.13 -5.03 -6.74
C VAL A 19 -7.24 -5.20 -5.72
N THR A 20 -7.91 -6.35 -5.75
CA THR A 20 -9.01 -6.66 -4.83
C THR A 20 -8.65 -7.84 -3.94
N LEU A 21 -8.72 -7.66 -2.61
CA LEU A 21 -8.70 -8.76 -1.65
C LEU A 21 -10.09 -9.41 -1.63
N CYS A 22 -10.15 -10.71 -1.93
CA CYS A 22 -11.38 -11.44 -2.25
C CYS A 22 -11.63 -12.61 -1.27
N ARG A 23 -11.43 -12.39 0.03
CA ARG A 23 -11.75 -13.36 1.10
C ARG A 23 -12.74 -12.75 2.11
N PRO A 24 -13.90 -12.25 1.69
CA PRO A 24 -14.79 -11.46 2.55
C PRO A 24 -15.30 -12.23 3.77
N ASP A 25 -15.48 -13.55 3.66
CA ASP A 25 -15.97 -14.41 4.76
C ASP A 25 -15.04 -14.43 5.97
N VAL A 26 -13.73 -14.23 5.74
CA VAL A 26 -12.70 -14.12 6.78
C VAL A 26 -12.14 -12.71 6.87
N LEU A 27 -12.94 -11.70 6.50
CA LEU A 27 -12.58 -10.29 6.57
C LEU A 27 -11.29 -9.95 5.80
N ASN A 28 -11.06 -10.61 4.67
CA ASN A 28 -9.87 -10.41 3.84
C ASN A 28 -8.56 -10.60 4.61
N ALA A 29 -8.54 -11.58 5.53
CA ALA A 29 -7.30 -12.02 6.16
C ALA A 29 -6.28 -12.46 5.10
N GLN A 30 -5.01 -12.11 5.30
CA GLN A 30 -3.95 -12.23 4.32
C GLN A 30 -3.09 -13.47 4.59
N THR A 31 -2.54 -14.04 3.51
CA THR A 31 -1.67 -15.21 3.57
C THR A 31 -0.37 -14.95 2.82
N PRO A 32 0.69 -15.72 3.09
CA PRO A 32 1.91 -15.70 2.28
C PRO A 32 1.67 -15.91 0.77
N ALA A 33 0.70 -16.75 0.40
CA ALA A 33 0.33 -16.96 -1.00
C ALA A 33 -0.28 -15.70 -1.64
N MET A 34 -1.08 -14.95 -0.88
CA MET A 34 -1.63 -13.66 -1.30
C MET A 34 -0.51 -12.63 -1.54
N TRP A 35 0.45 -12.52 -0.63
CA TRP A 35 1.58 -11.58 -0.76
C TRP A 35 2.45 -11.88 -1.97
N ARG A 36 2.76 -13.15 -2.23
CA ARG A 36 3.48 -13.57 -3.44
C ARG A 36 2.70 -13.23 -4.71
N ALA A 37 1.39 -13.52 -4.74
CA ALA A 37 0.54 -13.17 -5.88
C ALA A 37 0.51 -11.64 -6.13
N MET A 38 0.48 -10.83 -5.08
CA MET A 38 0.58 -9.37 -5.22
C MET A 38 1.95 -8.93 -5.76
N SER A 39 3.03 -9.61 -5.39
CA SER A 39 4.35 -9.33 -5.98
C SER A 39 4.38 -9.68 -7.47
N ASP A 40 3.63 -10.70 -7.91
CA ASP A 40 3.56 -11.09 -9.32
C ASP A 40 2.82 -10.03 -10.15
N PHE A 41 1.78 -9.40 -9.59
CA PHE A 41 1.02 -8.34 -10.25
C PHE A 41 1.89 -7.19 -10.75
N SER A 42 2.97 -6.84 -10.05
CA SER A 42 3.85 -5.76 -10.49
C SER A 42 4.45 -6.02 -11.87
N ARG A 43 4.62 -7.29 -12.25
CA ARG A 43 5.16 -7.70 -13.56
C ARG A 43 4.09 -7.84 -14.63
N ASP A 44 2.84 -8.07 -14.22
CA ASP A 44 1.72 -8.33 -15.12
C ASP A 44 0.97 -7.05 -15.54
N LEU A 45 1.31 -5.89 -14.96
CA LEU A 45 0.68 -4.62 -15.30
C LEU A 45 0.96 -4.20 -16.75
N PRO A 46 -0.09 -3.90 -17.55
CA PRO A 46 0.06 -3.24 -18.84
C PRO A 46 0.82 -1.91 -18.74
N GLY A 47 1.58 -1.57 -19.79
CA GLY A 47 2.44 -0.38 -19.80
C GLY A 47 1.69 0.96 -19.79
N ASP A 48 0.38 0.97 -20.04
CA ASP A 48 -0.49 2.14 -19.98
C ASP A 48 -1.18 2.35 -18.62
N VAL A 49 -1.02 1.42 -17.67
CA VAL A 49 -1.47 1.61 -16.29
C VAL A 49 -0.72 2.78 -15.65
N ARG A 50 -1.48 3.64 -14.98
CA ARG A 50 -0.99 4.83 -14.28
C ARG A 50 -1.44 4.88 -12.82
N VAL A 51 -2.60 4.31 -12.52
CA VAL A 51 -3.18 4.31 -11.17
C VAL A 51 -3.48 2.88 -10.75
N VAL A 52 -3.11 2.53 -9.52
CA VAL A 52 -3.47 1.26 -8.89
C VAL A 52 -4.42 1.55 -7.73
N VAL A 53 -5.61 0.98 -7.75
CA VAL A 53 -6.55 1.01 -6.62
C VAL A 53 -6.44 -0.31 -5.86
N VAL A 54 -6.23 -0.24 -4.56
CA VAL A 54 -6.24 -1.42 -3.66
C VAL A 54 -7.50 -1.36 -2.81
N ARG A 55 -8.31 -2.42 -2.83
CA ARG A 55 -9.59 -2.53 -2.10
C ARG A 55 -9.82 -3.92 -1.54
N GLY A 56 -10.71 -4.04 -0.55
CA GLY A 56 -11.21 -5.32 -0.05
C GLY A 56 -12.68 -5.55 -0.41
N GLU A 57 -13.06 -6.79 -0.68
CA GLU A 57 -14.47 -7.17 -0.84
C GLU A 57 -15.21 -7.20 0.49
N GLY A 58 -16.52 -6.90 0.43
CA GLY A 58 -17.40 -7.00 1.59
C GLY A 58 -17.12 -5.94 2.65
N ARG A 59 -17.25 -6.33 3.91
CA ARG A 59 -17.37 -5.41 5.05
C ARG A 59 -16.05 -4.94 5.67
N ALA A 60 -14.90 -5.33 5.13
CA ALA A 60 -13.60 -4.94 5.66
C ALA A 60 -12.56 -4.85 4.56
N PHE A 61 -11.62 -3.92 4.69
CA PHE A 61 -10.43 -3.89 3.87
C PHE A 61 -9.58 -5.14 4.11
N SER A 62 -9.09 -5.37 5.34
CA SER A 62 -8.38 -6.58 5.75
C SER A 62 -8.22 -6.70 7.28
N ALA A 63 -8.47 -7.89 7.81
CA ALA A 63 -8.22 -8.24 9.21
C ALA A 63 -6.74 -8.53 9.53
N GLY A 64 -5.83 -8.41 8.56
CA GLY A 64 -4.40 -8.66 8.75
C GLY A 64 -4.00 -10.10 8.47
N LEU A 65 -2.94 -10.59 9.11
CA LEU A 65 -2.46 -11.96 8.93
C LEU A 65 -3.56 -12.98 9.31
N ASP A 66 -3.79 -13.95 8.43
CA ASP A 66 -4.65 -15.09 8.72
C ASP A 66 -4.01 -15.96 9.81
N LEU A 67 -4.63 -16.01 10.98
CA LEU A 67 -4.12 -16.75 12.15
C LEU A 67 -4.03 -18.26 11.93
N SER A 68 -4.70 -18.82 10.91
CA SER A 68 -4.46 -20.22 10.53
C SER A 68 -3.01 -20.43 10.08
N VAL A 69 -2.37 -19.44 9.45
CA VAL A 69 -0.93 -19.47 9.10
C VAL A 69 -0.05 -19.44 10.35
N ALA A 70 -0.53 -18.85 11.44
CA ALA A 70 0.20 -18.80 12.69
C ALA A 70 0.25 -20.14 13.43
N GLY A 71 -0.82 -20.95 13.32
CA GLY A 71 -0.93 -22.26 13.96
C GLY A 71 -0.65 -23.46 13.04
N ALA A 72 -0.47 -23.26 11.73
CA ALA A 72 -0.32 -24.34 10.76
C ALA A 72 1.14 -24.69 10.44
N THR A 73 1.32 -25.91 9.95
CA THR A 73 2.52 -26.34 9.21
C THR A 73 2.26 -26.18 7.71
N GLY A 74 3.11 -25.43 7.00
CA GLY A 74 2.98 -25.25 5.55
C GLY A 74 3.77 -24.06 5.01
N PRO A 75 3.87 -23.91 3.67
CA PRO A 75 4.70 -22.88 3.03
C PRO A 75 4.33 -21.43 3.43
N GLY A 76 5.25 -20.73 4.08
CA GLY A 76 5.13 -19.39 4.65
C GLY A 76 4.57 -19.34 6.07
N SER A 77 4.39 -20.46 6.77
CA SER A 77 3.87 -20.47 8.15
C SER A 77 4.93 -20.07 9.18
N PHE A 78 4.52 -19.63 10.37
CA PHE A 78 5.48 -19.29 11.44
C PHE A 78 6.36 -20.47 11.82
N ALA A 79 5.79 -21.69 11.84
CA ALA A 79 6.55 -22.89 12.15
C ALA A 79 7.68 -23.12 11.13
N GLU A 80 7.39 -23.01 9.83
CA GLU A 80 8.44 -23.14 8.79
C GLU A 80 9.50 -22.04 8.95
N LEU A 81 9.07 -20.77 8.99
CA LEU A 81 9.99 -19.62 9.06
C LEU A 81 10.92 -19.71 10.27
N SER A 82 10.42 -20.18 11.42
CA SER A 82 11.22 -20.34 12.65
C SER A 82 12.30 -21.42 12.57
N THR A 83 12.21 -22.33 11.59
CA THR A 83 13.18 -23.42 11.40
C THR A 83 14.20 -23.14 10.29
N LEU A 84 13.97 -22.11 9.48
CA LEU A 84 14.89 -21.70 8.43
C LEU A 84 16.17 -21.08 9.01
N PRO A 85 17.32 -21.22 8.34
CA PRO A 85 18.48 -20.38 8.61
C PRO A 85 18.12 -18.90 8.55
N GLU A 86 18.77 -18.06 9.36
CA GLU A 86 18.45 -16.64 9.50
C GLU A 86 18.36 -15.91 8.15
N GLN A 87 19.33 -16.12 7.26
CA GLN A 87 19.36 -15.50 5.95
C GLN A 87 18.19 -15.96 5.07
N GLU A 88 17.84 -17.24 5.07
CA GLU A 88 16.73 -17.76 4.27
C GLU A 88 15.38 -17.26 4.79
N CYS A 89 15.24 -17.12 6.12
CA CYS A 89 14.07 -16.49 6.73
C CYS A 89 13.96 -15.02 6.31
N ALA A 90 15.06 -14.27 6.36
CA ALA A 90 15.10 -12.88 5.93
C ALA A 90 14.74 -12.72 4.43
N ASP A 91 15.29 -13.58 3.57
CA ASP A 91 15.00 -13.58 2.13
C ASP A 91 13.51 -13.88 1.87
N ARG A 92 12.93 -14.84 2.61
CA ARG A 92 11.50 -15.15 2.53
C ARG A 92 10.61 -13.99 2.98
N ILE A 93 11.00 -13.26 4.03
CA ILE A 93 10.30 -12.04 4.46
C ILE A 93 10.43 -10.94 3.39
N ALA A 94 11.60 -10.81 2.74
CA ALA A 94 11.81 -9.86 1.65
C ALA A 94 10.90 -10.18 0.44
N GLU A 95 10.68 -11.46 0.11
CA GLU A 95 9.69 -11.87 -0.89
C GLU A 95 8.27 -11.42 -0.51
N PHE A 96 7.90 -11.50 0.78
CA PHE A 96 6.59 -11.03 1.24
C PHE A 96 6.48 -9.51 1.16
N GLN A 97 7.52 -8.79 1.57
CA GLN A 97 7.60 -7.33 1.45
C GLN A 97 7.45 -6.85 0.01
N ALA A 98 7.94 -7.61 -0.98
CA ALA A 98 7.78 -7.27 -2.39
C ALA A 98 6.31 -7.16 -2.82
N GLY A 99 5.39 -7.90 -2.18
CA GLY A 99 3.94 -7.80 -2.40
C GLY A 99 3.32 -6.46 -1.99
N PHE A 100 4.05 -5.66 -1.19
CA PHE A 100 3.62 -4.35 -0.70
C PHE A 100 4.41 -3.23 -1.38
N THR A 101 5.73 -3.37 -1.45
CA THR A 101 6.63 -2.27 -1.84
C THR A 101 6.55 -1.90 -3.32
N TRP A 102 6.04 -2.78 -4.19
CA TRP A 102 5.85 -2.46 -5.61
C TRP A 102 4.84 -1.32 -5.83
N LEU A 103 3.93 -1.09 -4.88
CA LEU A 103 2.96 0.03 -4.90
C LEU A 103 3.65 1.41 -4.83
N HIS A 104 4.92 1.46 -4.46
CA HIS A 104 5.75 2.67 -4.45
C HIS A 104 6.43 2.99 -5.78
N ARG A 105 6.25 2.14 -6.80
CA ARG A 105 6.80 2.36 -8.14
C ARG A 105 6.59 3.81 -8.62
N PRO A 106 7.62 4.48 -9.14
CA PRO A 106 7.54 5.90 -9.49
C PRO A 106 6.61 6.18 -10.68
N ASP A 107 6.38 5.18 -11.53
CA ASP A 107 5.53 5.26 -12.73
C ASP A 107 4.04 5.08 -12.46
N LEU A 108 3.66 4.79 -11.21
CA LEU A 108 2.28 4.54 -10.76
C LEU A 108 1.90 5.49 -9.62
N ILE A 109 0.61 5.78 -9.47
CA ILE A 109 0.03 6.30 -8.21
C ILE A 109 -0.83 5.21 -7.59
N SER A 110 -0.57 4.84 -6.34
CA SER A 110 -1.37 3.83 -5.62
C SER A 110 -2.35 4.45 -4.64
N VAL A 111 -3.60 3.98 -4.65
CA VAL A 111 -4.71 4.48 -3.82
C VAL A 111 -5.33 3.32 -3.05
N ALA A 112 -5.33 3.38 -1.73
CA ALA A 112 -6.06 2.44 -0.89
C ALA A 112 -7.49 2.97 -0.64
N ALA A 113 -8.50 2.15 -0.94
CA ALA A 113 -9.90 2.38 -0.60
C ALA A 113 -10.24 1.51 0.62
N VAL A 114 -10.39 2.12 1.80
CA VAL A 114 -10.36 1.41 3.08
C VAL A 114 -11.66 1.56 3.86
N GLN A 115 -12.41 0.47 3.98
CA GLN A 115 -13.63 0.36 4.80
C GLN A 115 -13.49 -0.64 5.94
N GLY A 116 -14.33 -0.50 6.97
CA GLY A 116 -14.47 -1.48 8.04
C GLY A 116 -13.21 -1.69 8.89
N HIS A 117 -12.36 -2.67 8.56
CA HIS A 117 -11.15 -2.97 9.32
C HIS A 117 -9.92 -2.98 8.42
N ALA A 118 -8.84 -2.34 8.85
CA ALA A 118 -7.49 -2.53 8.30
C ALA A 118 -6.52 -2.74 9.47
N ILE A 119 -6.17 -4.00 9.72
CA ILE A 119 -5.46 -4.43 10.93
C ILE A 119 -4.14 -5.10 10.54
N GLY A 120 -3.05 -4.81 11.25
CA GLY A 120 -1.73 -5.39 11.04
C GLY A 120 -1.28 -5.30 9.57
N ALA A 121 -1.06 -6.45 8.92
CA ALA A 121 -0.78 -6.53 7.48
C ALA A 121 -1.78 -5.76 6.59
N GLY A 122 -3.06 -5.67 6.99
CA GLY A 122 -4.07 -4.83 6.33
C GLY A 122 -3.76 -3.35 6.44
N PHE A 123 -3.34 -2.89 7.62
CA PHE A 123 -2.94 -1.49 7.79
C PHE A 123 -1.63 -1.20 7.05
N GLN A 124 -0.66 -2.13 7.09
CA GLN A 124 0.59 -2.00 6.34
C GLN A 124 0.36 -1.93 4.83
N LEU A 125 -0.62 -2.68 4.28
CA LEU A 125 -1.01 -2.59 2.87
C LEU A 125 -1.60 -1.22 2.50
N ALA A 126 -2.47 -0.66 3.36
CA ALA A 126 -2.99 0.69 3.16
C ALA A 126 -1.88 1.76 3.25
N LEU A 127 -0.90 1.57 4.13
CA LEU A 127 0.29 2.43 4.24
C LEU A 127 1.23 2.27 3.05
N ALA A 128 1.29 1.11 2.40
CA ALA A 128 2.10 0.90 1.20
C ALA A 128 1.57 1.67 -0.03
N CYS A 129 0.31 2.12 -0.01
CA CYS A 129 -0.23 2.99 -1.05
C CYS A 129 0.26 4.44 -0.88
N ASP A 130 0.31 5.22 -1.97
CA ASP A 130 0.62 6.66 -1.89
C ASP A 130 -0.49 7.41 -1.15
N LEU A 131 -1.75 7.13 -1.52
CA LEU A 131 -2.94 7.82 -1.03
C LEU A 131 -3.90 6.84 -0.34
N ARG A 132 -4.66 7.34 0.63
CA ARG A 132 -5.67 6.56 1.37
C ARG A 132 -6.99 7.34 1.41
N VAL A 133 -8.03 6.76 0.82
CA VAL A 133 -9.42 7.21 1.00
C VAL A 133 -10.07 6.24 1.97
N LEU A 134 -10.51 6.74 3.11
CA LEU A 134 -11.12 5.92 4.16
C LEU A 134 -12.63 6.16 4.23
N ALA A 135 -13.38 5.09 4.45
CA ALA A 135 -14.75 5.19 4.91
C ALA A 135 -14.79 5.57 6.40
N GLU A 136 -15.85 6.26 6.81
CA GLU A 136 -16.06 6.70 8.20
C GLU A 136 -16.12 5.53 9.21
N ASP A 137 -16.52 4.34 8.76
CA ASP A 137 -16.67 3.15 9.59
C ASP A 137 -15.32 2.46 9.92
N VAL A 138 -14.22 2.89 9.31
CA VAL A 138 -12.93 2.21 9.42
C VAL A 138 -12.41 2.15 10.85
N LYS A 139 -11.74 1.04 11.16
CA LYS A 139 -10.91 0.81 12.34
C LYS A 139 -9.52 0.36 11.88
N LEU A 140 -8.52 1.19 12.15
CA LEU A 140 -7.12 0.93 11.88
C LEU A 140 -6.44 0.42 13.16
N SER A 141 -5.47 -0.49 13.02
CA SER A 141 -4.69 -0.98 14.17
C SER A 141 -3.39 -1.61 13.69
N MET A 142 -2.25 -1.24 14.28
CA MET A 142 -0.98 -1.93 14.09
C MET A 142 -0.83 -3.00 15.19
N ALA A 143 -1.49 -4.14 15.00
CA ALA A 143 -1.76 -5.12 16.06
C ALA A 143 -0.65 -6.20 16.24
N GLU A 144 0.45 -6.12 15.50
CA GLU A 144 1.54 -7.12 15.52
C GLU A 144 2.08 -7.34 16.94
N VAL A 145 2.15 -6.28 17.77
CA VAL A 145 2.61 -6.36 19.16
C VAL A 145 1.76 -7.29 20.02
N THR A 146 0.46 -7.44 19.73
CA THR A 146 -0.43 -8.34 20.49
C THR A 146 -0.13 -9.81 20.24
N LEU A 147 0.60 -10.11 19.15
CA LEU A 147 1.08 -11.44 18.79
C LEU A 147 2.57 -11.64 19.14
N GLY A 148 3.21 -10.64 19.76
CA GLY A 148 4.66 -10.67 20.01
C GLY A 148 5.52 -10.45 18.76
N LEU A 149 4.93 -9.87 17.70
CA LEU A 149 5.58 -9.61 16.42
C LEU A 149 5.86 -8.12 16.22
N VAL A 150 6.58 -7.81 15.15
CA VAL A 150 6.84 -6.43 14.69
C VAL A 150 6.16 -6.19 13.35
N PRO A 151 5.80 -4.95 13.00
CA PRO A 151 5.35 -4.64 11.64
C PRO A 151 6.52 -4.75 10.66
N ASP A 152 6.50 -5.78 9.81
CA ASP A 152 7.60 -6.20 8.94
C ASP A 152 7.26 -6.17 7.44
N LEU A 153 6.05 -5.74 7.06
CA LEU A 153 5.58 -5.67 5.67
C LEU A 153 5.70 -4.23 5.11
N ALA A 154 6.81 -3.58 5.45
CA ALA A 154 7.21 -2.24 5.02
C ALA A 154 6.33 -1.05 5.48
N GLY A 155 5.44 -1.23 6.46
CA GLY A 155 4.55 -0.16 6.92
C GLY A 155 5.20 0.90 7.84
N THR A 156 6.29 0.57 8.55
CA THR A 156 6.85 1.41 9.63
C THR A 156 7.41 2.74 9.13
N LYS A 157 8.17 2.73 8.03
CA LYS A 157 8.75 3.96 7.44
C LYS A 157 7.65 4.95 7.07
N ARG A 158 6.63 4.50 6.34
CA ARG A 158 5.53 5.37 5.90
C ARG A 158 4.73 5.89 7.09
N LEU A 159 4.48 5.06 8.09
CA LEU A 159 3.78 5.50 9.30
C LEU A 159 4.54 6.66 9.97
N VAL A 160 5.85 6.53 10.16
CA VAL A 160 6.69 7.60 10.75
C VAL A 160 6.66 8.87 9.89
N GLU A 161 6.74 8.75 8.57
CA GLU A 161 6.68 9.88 7.64
C GLU A 161 5.35 10.64 7.70
N LEU A 162 4.25 9.94 7.96
CA LEU A 162 2.91 10.53 8.04
C LEU A 162 2.61 11.17 9.40
N VAL A 163 2.94 10.48 10.51
CA VAL A 163 2.47 10.89 11.85
C VAL A 163 3.59 11.31 12.81
N GLY A 164 4.84 11.19 12.40
CA GLY A 164 6.02 11.42 13.24
C GLY A 164 6.33 10.27 14.20
N TYR A 165 7.57 10.22 14.69
CA TYR A 165 8.10 9.11 15.48
C TYR A 165 7.27 8.79 16.73
N SER A 166 7.00 9.78 17.58
CA SER A 166 6.33 9.54 18.87
C SER A 166 4.92 8.96 18.71
N ARG A 167 4.18 9.41 17.68
CA ARG A 167 2.85 8.87 17.38
C ARG A 167 2.95 7.48 16.79
N ALA A 168 3.86 7.26 15.84
CA ALA A 168 4.09 5.94 15.25
C ALA A 168 4.45 4.90 16.33
N LEU A 169 5.34 5.25 17.26
CA LEU A 169 5.69 4.40 18.39
C LEU A 169 4.48 4.08 19.27
N GLU A 170 3.66 5.09 19.61
CA GLU A 170 2.44 4.90 20.40
C GLU A 170 1.46 3.95 19.72
N ILE A 171 1.19 4.14 18.43
CA ILE A 171 0.31 3.28 17.63
C ILE A 171 0.82 1.82 17.63
N CYS A 172 2.11 1.63 17.34
CA CYS A 172 2.70 0.29 17.23
C CYS A 172 2.85 -0.42 18.58
N ALA A 173 3.27 0.30 19.64
CA ALA A 173 3.53 -0.30 20.94
C ALA A 173 2.26 -0.62 21.72
N THR A 174 1.18 0.16 21.51
CA THR A 174 -0.11 -0.12 22.15
C THR A 174 -0.97 -1.07 21.34
N GLY A 175 -0.78 -1.14 20.03
CA GLY A 175 -1.65 -1.86 19.11
C GLY A 175 -3.10 -1.41 19.18
N ARG A 176 -3.37 -0.17 19.62
CA ARG A 176 -4.74 0.31 19.82
C ARG A 176 -5.47 0.50 18.50
N ARG A 177 -6.81 0.49 18.59
CA ARG A 177 -7.68 0.85 17.47
C ARG A 177 -7.75 2.37 17.30
N MET A 178 -7.77 2.79 16.05
CA MET A 178 -7.97 4.17 15.61
C MET A 178 -9.15 4.23 14.65
N ASP A 179 -9.98 5.25 14.75
CA ASP A 179 -11.08 5.49 13.83
C ASP A 179 -10.71 6.44 12.68
N ALA A 180 -11.64 6.64 11.75
CA ALA A 180 -11.45 7.51 10.59
C ALA A 180 -11.13 8.96 10.99
N ALA A 181 -11.83 9.50 12.00
CA ALA A 181 -11.68 10.88 12.43
C ALA A 181 -10.29 11.15 13.02
N GLU A 182 -9.76 10.22 13.83
CA GLU A 182 -8.37 10.30 14.26
C GLU A 182 -7.40 10.17 13.09
N ALA A 183 -7.63 9.20 12.19
CA ALA A 183 -6.76 8.97 11.04
C ALA A 183 -6.63 10.22 10.15
N GLU A 184 -7.74 10.93 9.92
CA GLU A 184 -7.75 12.22 9.22
C GLU A 184 -6.98 13.29 9.99
N ARG A 185 -7.29 13.48 11.27
CA ARG A 185 -6.68 14.52 12.12
C ARG A 185 -5.16 14.38 12.23
N ILE A 186 -4.61 13.16 12.16
CA ILE A 186 -3.17 12.92 12.25
C ILE A 186 -2.47 12.77 10.88
N GLY A 187 -3.20 12.95 9.77
CA GLY A 187 -2.61 12.94 8.42
C GLY A 187 -2.41 11.55 7.80
N LEU A 188 -3.05 10.50 8.33
CA LEU A 188 -3.03 9.17 7.71
C LEU A 188 -4.01 9.08 6.53
N ALA A 189 -5.15 9.74 6.64
CA ALA A 189 -6.14 9.81 5.56
C ALA A 189 -5.81 10.95 4.59
N THR A 190 -5.87 10.69 3.29
CA THR A 190 -5.97 11.77 2.30
C THR A 190 -7.39 12.34 2.30
N LEU A 191 -8.39 11.49 2.51
CA LEU A 191 -9.80 11.83 2.53
C LEU A 191 -10.57 10.81 3.39
N VAL A 192 -11.55 11.29 4.16
CA VAL A 192 -12.56 10.46 4.82
C VAL A 192 -13.93 10.78 4.24
N VAL A 193 -14.72 9.75 3.94
CA VAL A 193 -16.08 9.88 3.39
C VAL A 193 -17.07 8.92 4.06
N PRO A 194 -18.39 9.17 3.98
CA PRO A 194 -19.38 8.16 4.34
C PRO A 194 -19.13 6.83 3.62
N THR A 195 -19.39 5.70 4.26
CA THR A 195 -19.07 4.36 3.69
C THR A 195 -19.71 4.13 2.32
N ALA A 196 -20.93 4.62 2.12
CA ALA A 196 -21.66 4.51 0.85
C ALA A 196 -21.04 5.35 -0.30
N GLU A 197 -20.20 6.33 0.04
CA GLU A 197 -19.58 7.25 -0.93
C GLU A 197 -18.14 6.84 -1.29
N LEU A 198 -17.56 5.82 -0.63
CA LEU A 198 -16.17 5.42 -0.81
C LEU A 198 -15.81 5.15 -2.29
N ASP A 199 -16.61 4.35 -2.99
CA ASP A 199 -16.36 4.02 -4.40
C ASP A 199 -16.45 5.26 -5.31
N GLY A 200 -17.33 6.22 -4.98
CA GLY A 200 -17.45 7.49 -5.71
C GLY A 200 -16.23 8.38 -5.49
N ALA A 201 -15.83 8.56 -4.23
CA ALA A 201 -14.67 9.36 -3.86
C ALA A 201 -13.37 8.83 -4.47
N VAL A 202 -13.19 7.51 -4.50
CA VAL A 202 -12.04 6.88 -5.16
C VAL A 202 -12.07 7.15 -6.66
N ARG A 203 -13.22 7.04 -7.32
CA ARG A 203 -13.37 7.33 -8.75
C ARG A 203 -13.04 8.77 -9.10
N ASP A 204 -13.50 9.72 -8.28
CA ASP A 204 -13.23 11.14 -8.48
C ASP A 204 -11.74 11.45 -8.30
N LEU A 205 -11.11 10.87 -7.27
CA LEU A 205 -9.67 10.98 -7.06
C LEU A 205 -8.88 10.39 -8.22
N THR A 206 -9.20 9.18 -8.68
CA THR A 206 -8.48 8.56 -9.80
C THR A 206 -8.68 9.33 -11.11
N ALA A 207 -9.86 9.86 -11.37
CA ALA A 207 -10.10 10.74 -12.51
C ALA A 207 -9.22 12.01 -12.46
N GLY A 208 -9.11 12.64 -11.28
CA GLY A 208 -8.23 13.78 -11.07
C GLY A 208 -6.75 13.46 -11.30
N LEU A 209 -6.27 12.30 -10.82
CA LEU A 209 -4.90 11.84 -11.05
C LEU A 209 -4.59 11.58 -12.54
N LEU A 210 -5.59 11.10 -13.29
CA LEU A 210 -5.45 10.79 -14.72
C LEU A 210 -5.53 12.01 -15.63
N ALA A 211 -6.17 13.10 -15.18
CA ALA A 211 -6.29 14.35 -15.94
C ALA A 211 -4.94 15.04 -16.20
N GLY A 212 -3.95 14.82 -15.33
CA GLY A 212 -2.59 15.32 -15.52
C GLY A 212 -1.81 14.59 -16.62
N ASN A 213 -0.80 15.26 -17.19
CA ASN A 213 0.15 14.62 -18.10
C ASN A 213 0.92 13.51 -17.35
N ARG A 214 0.95 12.29 -17.91
CA ARG A 214 1.52 11.10 -17.27
C ARG A 214 2.94 11.33 -16.77
N ASP A 215 3.86 11.67 -17.66
CA ASP A 215 5.28 11.75 -17.30
C ASP A 215 5.55 12.89 -16.32
N ALA A 216 4.78 13.98 -16.38
CA ALA A 216 4.87 15.04 -15.39
C ALA A 216 4.49 14.52 -13.99
N VAL A 217 3.44 13.70 -13.89
CA VAL A 217 3.05 13.05 -12.62
C VAL A 217 4.14 12.11 -12.11
N VAL A 218 4.78 11.34 -13.01
CA VAL A 218 5.92 10.46 -12.67
C VAL A 218 7.09 11.26 -12.09
N GLU A 219 7.47 12.35 -12.76
CA GLU A 219 8.52 13.25 -12.28
C GLU A 219 8.16 13.88 -10.93
N ILE A 220 6.92 14.36 -10.77
CA ILE A 220 6.43 14.95 -9.51
C ILE A 220 6.52 13.93 -8.37
N LYS A 221 6.06 12.69 -8.58
CA LYS A 221 6.14 11.64 -7.55
C LYS A 221 7.59 11.37 -7.16
N ALA A 222 8.50 11.24 -8.13
CA ALA A 222 9.92 11.02 -7.86
C ALA A 222 10.60 12.18 -7.11
N LEU A 223 10.21 13.42 -7.41
CA LEU A 223 10.67 14.62 -6.69
C LEU A 223 10.18 14.62 -5.25
N LEU A 224 8.89 14.35 -5.02
CA LEU A 224 8.28 14.35 -3.68
C LEU A 224 8.82 13.20 -2.82
N ALA A 225 8.96 11.99 -3.37
CA ALA A 225 9.46 10.84 -2.65
C ALA A 225 10.90 11.03 -2.13
N GLY A 226 11.72 11.79 -2.84
CA GLY A 226 13.10 12.08 -2.42
C GLY A 226 13.25 13.33 -1.55
N ALA A 227 12.22 14.17 -1.41
CA ALA A 227 12.34 15.48 -0.78
C ALA A 227 12.78 15.41 0.69
N ALA A 228 12.22 14.47 1.46
CA ALA A 228 12.56 14.32 2.88
C ALA A 228 14.02 13.91 3.14
N GLY A 229 14.68 13.26 2.17
CA GLY A 229 16.05 12.79 2.29
C GLY A 229 17.10 13.70 1.64
N ARG A 230 16.69 14.75 0.91
CA ARG A 230 17.59 15.65 0.17
C ARG A 230 17.78 16.96 0.92
N SER A 231 18.95 17.57 0.75
CA SER A 231 19.12 18.97 1.11
C SER A 231 18.28 19.86 0.17
N HIS A 232 18.00 21.10 0.57
CA HIS A 232 17.29 22.04 -0.29
C HIS A 232 18.01 22.25 -1.64
N ALA A 233 19.36 22.33 -1.62
CA ALA A 233 20.15 22.49 -2.84
C ALA A 233 20.06 21.26 -3.76
N ASP A 234 20.10 20.05 -3.19
CA ASP A 234 19.95 18.80 -3.95
C ASP A 234 18.54 18.65 -4.51
N GLN A 235 17.52 19.06 -3.76
CA GLN A 235 16.14 19.06 -4.23
C GLN A 235 15.95 20.03 -5.40
N GLN A 236 16.45 21.26 -5.31
CA GLN A 236 16.43 22.22 -6.42
C GLN A 236 17.18 21.70 -7.65
N ARG A 237 18.27 20.94 -7.46
CA ARG A 237 18.98 20.28 -8.56
C ARG A 237 18.08 19.22 -9.21
N ALA A 238 17.46 18.35 -8.42
CA ALA A 238 16.53 17.33 -8.92
C ALA A 238 15.36 17.96 -9.69
N GLU A 239 14.78 19.05 -9.18
CA GLU A 239 13.70 19.80 -9.86
C GLU A 239 14.13 20.33 -11.23
N ARG A 240 15.33 20.94 -11.33
CA ARG A 240 15.88 21.41 -12.61
C ARG A 240 16.08 20.26 -13.60
N GLU A 241 16.57 19.11 -13.12
CA GLU A 241 16.81 17.93 -13.96
C GLU A 241 15.50 17.33 -14.49
N ALA A 242 14.50 17.17 -13.62
CA ALA A 242 13.16 16.73 -13.98
C ALA A 242 12.51 17.69 -15.00
N GLN A 243 12.53 19.00 -14.74
CA GLN A 243 11.97 19.99 -15.65
C GLN A 243 12.69 20.02 -17.00
N THR A 244 14.01 19.81 -17.01
CA THR A 244 14.80 19.73 -18.25
C THR A 244 14.34 18.55 -19.12
N ARG A 245 14.11 17.36 -18.53
CA ARG A 245 13.54 16.21 -19.24
C ARG A 245 12.16 16.56 -19.81
N ARG A 246 11.27 17.11 -18.99
CA ARG A 246 9.92 17.51 -19.44
C ARG A 246 9.93 18.52 -20.58
N LEU A 247 10.78 19.53 -20.54
CA LEU A 247 10.90 20.52 -21.62
C LEU A 247 11.43 19.89 -22.92
N ARG A 248 12.34 18.91 -22.84
CA ARG A 248 12.82 18.18 -24.01
C ARG A 248 11.73 17.31 -24.61
N ASP A 249 10.99 16.58 -23.78
CA ASP A 249 9.89 15.71 -24.22
C ASP A 249 8.78 16.54 -24.90
N LEU A 250 8.38 17.66 -24.29
CA LEU A 250 7.39 18.60 -24.86
C LEU A 250 7.83 19.23 -26.18
N ALA A 251 9.14 19.36 -26.41
CA ALA A 251 9.72 19.86 -27.66
C ALA A 251 9.94 18.75 -28.72
N GLY A 252 9.55 17.50 -28.44
CA GLY A 252 9.81 16.35 -29.32
C GLY A 252 11.30 15.97 -29.41
N ARG A 253 12.07 16.32 -28.38
CA ARG A 253 13.52 16.04 -28.24
C ARG A 253 13.82 15.11 -27.07
N GLY A 254 12.79 14.47 -26.52
CA GLY A 254 12.93 13.40 -25.54
C GLY A 254 13.58 12.16 -26.17
N GLU A 255 14.20 11.34 -25.34
CA GLU A 255 14.66 10.00 -25.74
C GLU A 255 13.49 9.02 -25.87
#